data_AF-A0AAN8EPM0-F1
#
_entry.id   AF-A0AAN8EPM0-F1
#
_cell.length_a   1.000
_cell.length_b   1.000
_cell.length_c   1.000
_cell.angle_alpha   90.00
_cell.angle_beta   90.00
_cell.angle_gamma   90.00
#
_symmetry.space_group_name_H-M   'P 1'
#
loop_
_entity.id
_entity.type
_entity.pdbx_description
1 polymer ?
#
loop_
_entity_poly.entity_id
_entity_poly.type
_entity_poly.pdbx_seq_one_letter_code
_entity_poly.pdbx_strand_id
1 'polypeptide(L)'
;MIRQKRIERLLWLSSALFIACLITAYLTSYHLHPFTSAPSLLEPHCRCEHRTNTHDFCYRLPRRPQIRGQPFNCTYATYLDQLDLLSTENSINLETDQFPDPMYVTAMSDNHFEEGLTLVCFHWCFFSP
;
A
#
# COMPACT_ATOMS: atom_id res chain seq x y z
N MET A 1 41.49 38.93 16.37
CA MET A 1 40.19 38.44 16.92
C MET A 1 39.07 38.32 15.87
N ILE A 2 38.91 39.23 14.90
CA ILE A 2 37.83 39.18 13.89
C ILE A 2 37.96 37.99 12.90
N ARG A 3 39.18 37.63 12.54
CA ARG A 3 39.47 36.53 11.58
C ARG A 3 39.08 35.15 12.12
N GLN A 4 39.24 34.93 13.42
CA GLN A 4 38.89 33.67 14.11
C GLN A 4 37.38 33.48 14.20
N LYS A 5 36.64 34.53 14.57
CA LYS A 5 35.15 34.52 14.58
C LYS A 5 34.56 34.30 13.19
N ARG A 6 35.23 34.74 12.12
CA ARG A 6 34.82 34.47 10.73
C ARG A 6 35.07 33.02 10.32
N ILE A 7 36.20 32.44 10.72
CA ILE A 7 36.52 31.02 10.45
C ILE A 7 35.54 30.10 11.18
N GLU A 8 35.23 30.37 12.45
CA GLU A 8 34.24 29.61 13.21
C GLU A 8 32.85 29.67 12.55
N ARG A 9 32.41 30.86 12.12
CA ARG A 9 31.13 30.99 11.40
C ARG A 9 31.12 30.23 10.07
N LEU A 10 32.22 30.26 9.32
CA LEU A 10 32.33 29.51 8.06
C LEU A 10 32.29 27.99 8.30
N LEU A 11 32.91 27.50 9.36
CA LEU A 11 32.87 26.08 9.75
C LEU A 11 31.46 25.64 10.19
N TRP A 12 30.74 26.49 10.92
CA TRP A 12 29.35 26.21 11.30
C TRP A 12 28.42 26.18 10.08
N LEU A 13 28.59 27.12 9.14
CA LEU A 13 27.77 27.18 7.93
C LEU A 13 28.04 25.98 7.00
N SER A 14 29.29 25.56 6.84
CA SER A 14 29.62 24.39 6.02
C SER A 14 29.09 23.09 6.63
N SER A 15 29.21 22.94 7.95
CA SER A 15 28.64 21.80 8.69
C SER A 15 27.11 21.74 8.56
N ALA A 16 26.42 22.87 8.75
CA ALA A 16 24.96 22.93 8.61
C ALA A 16 24.50 22.60 7.19
N LEU A 17 25.22 23.08 6.16
CA LEU A 17 24.92 22.77 4.76
C LEU A 17 25.08 21.27 4.46
N PHE A 18 26.14 20.65 4.99
CA PHE A 18 26.40 19.23 4.82
C PHE A 18 25.29 18.38 5.46
N ILE A 19 24.87 18.72 6.67
CA ILE A 19 23.77 18.04 7.38
C ILE A 19 22.45 18.19 6.60
N ALA A 20 22.14 19.40 6.12
CA ALA A 20 20.94 19.63 5.31
C ALA A 20 20.93 18.80 4.03
N CYS A 21 22.09 18.66 3.36
CA CYS A 21 22.24 17.84 2.16
C CYS A 21 22.05 16.33 2.44
N LEU A 22 22.56 15.85 3.58
CA LEU A 22 22.31 14.47 4.01
C LEU A 22 20.83 14.20 4.30
N ILE A 23 20.15 15.15 4.95
CA ILE A 23 18.71 15.03 5.24
C ILE A 23 17.89 15.02 3.96
N THR A 24 18.18 15.91 3.00
CA THR A 24 17.46 15.93 1.72
C THR A 24 17.71 14.66 0.91
N ALA A 25 18.93 14.15 0.85
CA ALA A 25 19.25 12.87 0.20
C ALA A 25 18.57 11.67 0.87
N TYR A 26 18.47 11.67 2.20
CA TYR A 26 17.75 10.64 2.95
C TYR A 26 16.25 10.68 2.63
N LEU A 27 15.63 11.85 2.70
CA LEU A 27 14.19 12.03 2.41
C LEU A 27 13.84 11.70 0.96
N THR A 28 14.68 12.06 -0.02
CA THR A 28 14.46 11.66 -1.42
C THR A 28 14.58 10.15 -1.61
N SER A 29 15.47 9.47 -0.87
CA SER A 29 15.58 8.00 -0.90
C SER A 29 14.28 7.31 -0.43
N TYR A 30 13.55 7.88 0.54
CA TYR A 30 12.22 7.37 0.93
C TYR A 30 11.14 7.63 -0.11
N HIS A 31 11.20 8.78 -0.79
CA HIS A 31 10.14 9.19 -1.71
C HIS A 31 10.32 8.65 -3.15
N LEU A 32 11.53 8.19 -3.49
CA LEU A 32 11.90 7.67 -4.80
C LEU A 32 12.22 6.18 -4.79
N HIS A 33 11.52 5.39 -3.98
CA HIS A 33 11.25 4.00 -4.35
C HIS A 33 10.01 4.00 -5.25
N PRO A 34 10.14 4.20 -6.58
CA PRO A 34 9.03 3.89 -7.46
C PRO A 34 8.73 2.41 -7.25
N PHE A 35 7.45 2.11 -7.07
CA PHE A 35 6.88 0.77 -6.99
C PHE A 35 6.97 0.06 -8.36
N THR A 36 8.10 0.20 -9.06
CA THR A 36 8.30 -0.46 -10.34
C THR A 36 8.83 -1.85 -10.03
N SER A 37 7.89 -2.79 -9.85
CA SER A 37 8.23 -4.20 -9.96
C SER A 37 8.78 -4.44 -11.37
N ALA A 38 10.06 -4.77 -11.47
CA ALA A 38 10.58 -5.34 -12.70
C ALA A 38 9.70 -6.54 -13.08
N PRO A 39 9.40 -6.79 -14.37
CA PRO A 39 8.65 -7.96 -14.78
C PRO A 39 9.48 -9.20 -14.46
N SER A 40 9.33 -9.71 -13.24
CA SER A 40 9.96 -10.94 -12.82
C SER A 40 9.32 -12.04 -13.65
N LEU A 41 10.15 -12.78 -14.38
CA LEU A 41 9.77 -13.95 -15.15
C LEU A 41 8.89 -14.84 -14.26
N LEU A 42 7.63 -15.04 -14.66
CA LEU A 42 6.62 -15.68 -13.84
C LEU A 42 7.09 -17.07 -13.40
N GLU A 43 7.32 -17.23 -12.09
CA GLU A 43 7.86 -18.46 -11.54
C GLU A 43 6.88 -19.63 -11.77
N PRO A 44 7.37 -20.85 -12.03
CA PRO A 44 6.51 -21.98 -12.36
C PRO A 44 5.43 -22.29 -11.32
N HIS A 45 5.71 -22.07 -10.02
CA HIS A 45 4.77 -22.33 -8.93
C HIS A 45 3.69 -21.25 -8.77
N CYS A 46 3.89 -20.07 -9.37
CA CYS A 46 2.91 -18.98 -9.40
C CYS A 46 2.05 -19.02 -10.65
N ARG A 47 2.49 -19.79 -11.65
CA ARG A 47 1.87 -19.87 -12.96
C ARG A 47 0.61 -20.72 -12.90
N CYS A 48 -0.52 -20.11 -13.25
CA CYS A 48 -1.76 -20.82 -13.53
C CYS A 48 -2.17 -20.58 -14.99
N GLU A 49 -2.33 -21.65 -15.75
CA GLU A 49 -2.81 -21.59 -17.13
C GLU A 49 -4.31 -21.83 -17.15
N HIS A 50 -5.07 -20.86 -17.63
CA HIS A 50 -6.52 -20.98 -17.80
C HIS A 50 -6.90 -20.49 -19.19
N ARG A 51 -7.53 -21.36 -20.00
CA ARG A 51 -7.83 -21.13 -21.41
C ARG A 51 -6.57 -20.79 -22.22
N THR A 52 -6.47 -19.55 -22.72
CA THR A 52 -5.34 -19.05 -23.52
C THR A 52 -4.41 -18.14 -22.72
N ASN A 53 -4.75 -17.88 -21.45
CA ASN A 53 -4.08 -16.88 -20.63
C ASN A 53 -3.27 -17.55 -19.52
N THR A 54 -2.16 -16.92 -19.18
CA THR A 54 -1.32 -17.30 -18.05
C THR A 54 -1.48 -16.26 -16.95
N HIS A 55 -1.91 -16.70 -15.78
CA HIS A 55 -2.16 -15.85 -14.62
C HIS A 55 -1.12 -16.09 -13.53
N ASP A 56 -0.87 -15.02 -12.77
CA ASP A 56 -0.01 -15.04 -11.58
C ASP A 56 -0.86 -15.17 -10.32
N PHE A 57 -0.87 -16.36 -9.71
CA PHE A 57 -1.69 -16.66 -8.55
C PHE A 57 -0.92 -16.51 -7.21
N CYS A 58 0.29 -15.96 -7.24
CA CYS A 58 1.06 -15.70 -6.02
C CYS A 58 0.69 -14.37 -5.38
N TYR A 59 0.23 -14.41 -4.13
CA TYR A 59 0.06 -13.22 -3.32
C TYR A 59 1.42 -12.70 -2.85
N ARG A 60 1.71 -11.43 -3.14
CA ARG A 60 2.92 -10.73 -2.70
C ARG A 60 2.52 -9.58 -1.80
N LEU A 61 3.26 -9.38 -0.70
CA LEU A 61 3.00 -8.23 0.16
C LEU A 61 3.44 -6.95 -0.57
N PRO A 62 2.58 -5.94 -0.76
CA PRO A 62 2.92 -4.76 -1.57
C PRO A 62 4.22 -4.09 -1.09
N ARG A 63 4.35 -3.84 0.22
CA ARG A 63 5.54 -3.19 0.80
C ARG A 63 6.81 -4.05 0.78
N ARG A 64 6.66 -5.37 0.63
CA ARG A 64 7.77 -6.33 0.64
C ARG A 64 7.47 -7.46 -0.35
N PRO A 65 7.65 -7.24 -1.66
CA PRO A 65 7.25 -8.20 -2.70
C PRO A 65 8.02 -9.53 -2.63
N GLN A 66 9.10 -9.58 -1.85
CA GLN A 66 9.85 -10.80 -1.54
C GLN A 66 9.07 -11.73 -0.60
N ILE A 67 8.16 -11.18 0.23
CA ILE A 67 7.30 -11.95 1.13
C ILE A 67 6.10 -12.45 0.33
N ARG A 68 5.93 -13.76 0.32
CA ARG A 68 4.89 -14.46 -0.44
C ARG A 68 3.91 -15.13 0.52
N GLY A 69 2.63 -15.07 0.16
CA GLY A 69 1.59 -15.89 0.76
C GLY A 69 1.49 -17.26 0.11
N GLN A 70 0.53 -18.06 0.57
CA GLN A 70 0.17 -19.31 -0.09
C GLN A 70 -0.45 -19.00 -1.46
N PRO A 71 0.03 -19.59 -2.58
CA PRO A 71 -0.54 -19.35 -3.90
C PRO A 71 -2.02 -19.77 -3.98
N PHE A 72 -2.80 -19.05 -4.78
CA PHE A 72 -4.18 -19.45 -5.06
C PHE A 72 -4.22 -20.75 -5.86
N ASN A 73 -5.22 -21.59 -5.60
CA ASN A 73 -5.32 -22.89 -6.25
C ASN A 73 -5.86 -22.74 -7.68
N CYS A 74 -5.05 -23.16 -8.66
CA CYS A 74 -5.38 -23.05 -10.09
C CYS A 74 -6.67 -23.80 -10.49
N THR A 75 -7.09 -24.82 -9.72
CA THR A 75 -8.37 -25.51 -9.92
C THR A 75 -9.58 -24.57 -9.87
N TYR A 76 -9.49 -23.47 -9.12
CA TYR A 76 -10.58 -22.50 -8.99
C TYR A 76 -10.54 -21.36 -10.02
N ALA A 77 -9.61 -21.39 -10.99
CA ALA A 77 -9.51 -20.36 -12.02
C ALA A 77 -10.82 -20.22 -12.83
N THR A 78 -11.54 -21.32 -13.06
CA THR A 78 -12.86 -21.29 -13.73
C THR A 78 -13.88 -20.43 -12.98
N TYR A 79 -13.89 -20.45 -11.65
CA TYR A 79 -14.80 -19.62 -10.86
C TYR A 79 -14.39 -18.16 -10.90
N LEU A 80 -13.09 -17.87 -10.87
CA LEU A 80 -12.59 -16.51 -11.03
C LEU A 80 -12.94 -15.93 -12.40
N ASP A 81 -12.89 -16.74 -13.45
CA ASP A 81 -13.30 -16.33 -14.81
C ASP A 81 -14.81 -16.02 -14.86
N GLN A 82 -15.65 -16.87 -14.28
CA GLN A 82 -17.10 -16.67 -14.22
C GLN A 82 -17.51 -15.41 -13.45
N LEU A 83 -16.72 -15.03 -12.45
CA LEU A 83 -16.90 -13.82 -11.66
C LEU A 83 -16.19 -12.60 -12.27
N ASP A 84 -15.54 -12.77 -13.41
CA ASP A 84 -14.78 -11.72 -14.09
C ASP A 84 -13.66 -11.10 -13.23
N LEU A 85 -12.99 -11.95 -12.44
CA LEU A 85 -11.91 -11.60 -11.52
C LEU A 85 -10.52 -11.95 -12.04
N LEU A 86 -10.42 -12.56 -13.23
CA LEU A 86 -9.13 -12.86 -13.88
C LEU A 86 -8.57 -11.69 -14.68
N SER A 87 -9.40 -10.70 -15.00
CA SER A 87 -9.04 -9.47 -15.70
C SER A 87 -8.92 -8.31 -14.71
N THR A 88 -7.99 -7.40 -14.97
CA THR A 88 -7.90 -6.12 -14.26
C THR A 88 -8.78 -5.04 -14.90
N GLU A 89 -9.42 -5.31 -16.04
CA GLU A 89 -10.26 -4.32 -16.74
C GLU A 89 -11.42 -3.82 -15.87
N ASN A 90 -11.99 -4.70 -15.06
CA ASN A 90 -13.08 -4.39 -14.12
C ASN A 90 -12.57 -4.25 -12.68
N SER A 91 -11.25 -4.14 -12.49
CA SER A 91 -10.70 -3.92 -11.16
C SER A 91 -10.96 -2.49 -10.71
N ILE A 92 -11.36 -2.38 -9.45
CA ILE A 92 -11.68 -1.11 -8.82
C ILE A 92 -10.37 -0.45 -8.36
N ASN A 93 -10.11 0.78 -8.81
CA ASN A 93 -9.00 1.59 -8.32
C ASN A 93 -9.47 2.51 -7.20
N LEU A 94 -9.16 2.13 -5.96
CA LEU A 94 -9.52 2.87 -4.75
C LEU A 94 -8.92 4.29 -4.67
N GLU A 95 -7.87 4.59 -5.45
CA GLU A 95 -7.23 5.91 -5.46
C GLU A 95 -7.85 6.87 -6.48
N THR A 96 -8.38 6.36 -7.59
CA THR A 96 -8.82 7.19 -8.73
C THR A 96 -10.31 7.16 -8.98
N ASP A 97 -10.97 6.06 -8.66
CA ASP A 97 -12.36 5.89 -9.04
C ASP A 97 -13.25 6.59 -8.02
N GLN A 98 -14.34 7.19 -8.51
CA GLN A 98 -15.32 7.84 -7.65
C GLN A 98 -16.28 6.79 -7.07
N PHE A 99 -16.25 6.63 -5.76
CA PHE A 99 -17.17 5.75 -5.04
C PHE A 99 -18.27 6.56 -4.36
N PRO A 100 -19.48 6.00 -4.24
CA PRO A 100 -20.43 6.52 -3.27
C PRO A 100 -19.83 6.42 -1.86
N ASP A 101 -20.28 7.30 -0.97
CA ASP A 101 -19.88 7.24 0.43
C ASP A 101 -20.14 5.82 0.99
N PRO A 102 -19.15 5.20 1.65
CA PRO A 102 -19.29 3.83 2.11
C PRO A 102 -20.45 3.73 3.11
N MET A 103 -21.39 2.83 2.83
CA MET A 103 -22.41 2.47 3.81
C MET A 103 -21.83 1.46 4.80
N TYR A 104 -21.73 1.86 6.07
CA TYR A 104 -21.39 0.96 7.15
C TYR A 104 -22.63 0.17 7.57
N VAL A 105 -22.64 -1.12 7.23
CA VAL A 105 -23.65 -2.06 7.72
C VAL A 105 -23.01 -2.88 8.83
N THR A 106 -23.55 -2.78 10.03
CA THR A 106 -23.15 -3.58 11.18
C THR A 106 -24.34 -4.38 11.69
N ALA A 107 -24.06 -5.54 12.26
CA ALA A 107 -25.05 -6.39 12.91
C ALA A 107 -24.67 -6.56 14.38
N MET A 108 -25.66 -6.48 15.26
CA MET A 108 -25.49 -6.67 16.70
C MET A 108 -26.62 -7.56 17.22
N SER A 109 -26.32 -8.38 18.22
CA SER A 109 -27.34 -9.18 18.90
C SER A 109 -28.16 -8.30 19.85
N ASP A 110 -29.45 -8.63 20.04
CA ASP A 110 -30.37 -7.82 20.85
C ASP A 110 -29.86 -7.59 22.28
N ASN A 111 -29.14 -8.56 22.85
CA ASN A 111 -28.58 -8.49 24.20
C ASN A 111 -27.30 -7.64 24.32
N HIS A 112 -26.75 -7.17 23.19
CA HIS A 112 -25.57 -6.31 23.13
C HIS A 112 -25.80 -5.06 22.26
N PHE A 113 -27.06 -4.64 22.12
CA PHE A 113 -27.45 -3.54 21.26
C PHE A 113 -26.83 -2.20 21.72
N GLU A 114 -26.80 -1.94 23.03
CA GLU A 114 -26.25 -0.70 23.60
C GLU A 114 -24.72 -0.62 23.47
N GLU A 115 -24.02 -1.73 23.68
CA GLU A 115 -22.57 -1.82 23.45
C GLU A 115 -22.24 -1.66 21.97
N GLY A 116 -23.03 -2.27 21.09
CA GLY A 116 -22.93 -2.13 19.64
C GLY A 116 -23.15 -0.69 19.19
N LEU A 117 -24.19 -0.03 19.68
CA LEU A 117 -24.47 1.40 19.42
C LEU A 117 -23.32 2.29 19.88
N THR A 118 -22.77 2.02 21.06
CA THR A 118 -21.62 2.76 21.59
C THR A 118 -20.44 2.69 20.62
N LEU A 119 -20.11 1.51 20.12
CA LEU A 119 -19.02 1.32 19.15
C LEU A 119 -19.28 2.05 17.82
N VAL A 120 -20.51 2.02 17.32
CA VAL A 120 -20.89 2.73 16.09
C VAL A 120 -20.82 4.25 16.28
N CYS A 121 -21.34 4.78 17.39
CA CYS A 121 -21.29 6.20 17.70
C CYS A 121 -19.85 6.70 17.84
N PHE A 122 -18.97 5.96 18.53
CA PHE A 122 -17.56 6.32 18.62
C PHE A 122 -16.86 6.32 17.27
N HIS A 123 -17.21 5.39 16.37
CA HIS A 123 -16.67 5.36 15.02
C HIS A 123 -17.12 6.56 14.19
N TRP A 124 -18.41 6.91 14.23
CA TRP A 124 -18.97 8.07 13.51
C TRP A 124 -18.35 9.40 13.96
N CYS A 125 -18.15 9.61 15.27
CA CYS A 125 -17.49 10.81 15.78
C CYS A 125 -16.02 10.94 15.37
N PHE A 126 -15.37 9.85 14.96
CA PHE A 126 -13.97 9.86 14.51
C PHE A 126 -13.83 10.13 13.00
N PHE A 127 -14.88 9.86 12.22
CA PHE A 127 -14.88 10.00 10.75
C PHE A 127 -15.74 11.16 10.23
N SER A 128 -16.57 11.80 11.06
CA SER A 128 -17.17 13.09 10.74
C SER A 128 -16.15 14.22 10.98
N PRO A 129 -15.79 15.03 9.97
CA PRO A 129 -14.94 16.21 10.14
C PRO A 129 -15.58 17.30 11.02
#